data_AF-A0A1G2ZQ57-F1
#
_entry.id   AF-A0A1G2ZQ57-F1
#
_cell.length_a   1.000
_cell.length_b   1.000
_cell.length_c   1.000
_cell.angle_alpha   90.00
_cell.angle_beta   90.00
_cell.angle_gamma   90.00
#
_symmetry.space_group_name_H-M   'P 1'
#
loop_
_entity.id
_entity.type
_entity.pdbx_description
1 polymer ?
#
loop_
_entity_poly.entity_id
_entity_poly.type
_entity_poly.pdbx_seq_one_letter_code
_entity_poly.pdbx_strand_id
1 'polypeptide(L)'
;MSDYVGRNLMRLMADRGLSIHQIAEETGLDERTIRGILSGANKPHARSLHRLAEGLGVSVEEFFVDPTQLLCRRFDRQTNPIVEEVVETHRDLFAGWSEAEFDELHSHVGAGGPLTFEGTLTTVRRMNRKRELHEKLDVLLESSQAEAISGIVSVLYAQVSLQAPQPDE
;
A
#
# COMPACT_ATOMS: atom_id res chain seq x y z
N MET A 1 1.21 -19.09 -10.58
CA MET A 1 1.33 -17.73 -10.01
C MET A 1 2.43 -17.02 -10.78
N SER A 2 2.10 -15.95 -11.49
CA SER A 2 3.09 -15.17 -12.23
C SER A 2 4.05 -14.53 -11.22
N ASP A 3 5.35 -14.81 -11.34
CA ASP A 3 6.35 -14.23 -10.44
C ASP A 3 6.66 -12.80 -10.92
N TYR A 4 6.11 -11.81 -10.22
CA TYR A 4 6.28 -10.39 -10.54
C TYR A 4 7.53 -9.77 -9.91
N VAL A 5 8.21 -10.50 -9.02
CA VAL A 5 9.28 -9.96 -8.18
C VAL A 5 10.42 -9.36 -9.01
N GLY A 6 10.92 -10.10 -10.01
CA GLY A 6 12.01 -9.62 -10.86
C GLY A 6 11.62 -8.41 -11.70
N ARG A 7 10.38 -8.37 -12.20
CA ARG A 7 9.85 -7.24 -12.99
C ARG A 7 9.66 -6.00 -12.13
N ASN A 8 9.12 -6.15 -10.92
CA ASN A 8 8.91 -5.03 -10.01
C ASN A 8 10.24 -4.50 -9.46
N LEU A 9 11.22 -5.38 -9.19
CA LEU A 9 12.58 -4.96 -8.85
C LEU A 9 13.24 -4.16 -9.99
N MET A 10 13.13 -4.63 -11.23
CA MET A 10 13.65 -3.92 -12.40
C MET A 10 12.98 -2.56 -12.59
N ARG A 11 11.67 -2.46 -12.35
CA ARG A 11 10.94 -1.20 -12.39
C ARG A 11 11.45 -0.23 -11.32
N LEU A 12 11.59 -0.68 -10.07
CA LEU A 12 12.11 0.15 -8.97
C LEU A 12 13.54 0.65 -9.25
N MET A 13 14.38 -0.19 -9.87
CA MET A 13 15.70 0.21 -10.35
C MET A 13 15.64 1.33 -11.39
N ALA A 14 14.81 1.16 -12.41
CA ALA A 14 14.67 2.13 -13.49
C ALA A 14 14.10 3.46 -12.99
N ASP A 15 13.10 3.42 -12.09
CA ASP A 15 12.45 4.61 -11.53
C ASP A 15 13.42 5.45 -10.68
N ARG A 16 14.40 4.81 -10.04
CA ARG A 16 15.35 5.47 -9.13
C ARG A 16 16.77 5.59 -9.70
N GLY A 17 17.00 5.13 -10.92
CA GLY A 17 18.33 5.12 -11.55
C GLY A 17 19.36 4.24 -10.83
N LEU A 18 18.91 3.19 -10.13
CA LEU A 18 19.77 2.33 -9.31
C LEU A 18 20.43 1.21 -10.14
N SER A 19 21.71 0.99 -9.89
CA SER A 19 22.46 -0.16 -10.40
C SER A 19 22.35 -1.39 -9.48
N ILE A 20 22.72 -2.56 -10.00
CA ILE A 20 22.74 -3.81 -9.21
C ILE A 20 23.66 -3.68 -7.99
N HIS A 21 24.80 -3.01 -8.15
CA HIS A 21 25.74 -2.76 -7.07
C HIS A 21 25.13 -1.91 -5.95
N GLN A 22 24.45 -0.81 -6.31
CA GLN A 22 23.79 0.06 -5.33
C GLN A 22 22.68 -0.68 -4.57
N ILE A 23 21.90 -1.51 -5.24
CA ILE A 23 20.89 -2.35 -4.55
C ILE A 23 21.56 -3.36 -3.62
N ALA A 24 22.70 -3.94 -4.03
CA ALA A 24 23.45 -4.85 -3.18
C ALA A 24 23.91 -4.16 -1.89
N GLU A 25 24.39 -2.91 -1.99
CA GLU A 25 24.78 -2.09 -0.85
C GLU A 25 23.57 -1.71 0.03
N GLU A 26 22.48 -1.20 -0.56
CA GLU A 26 21.29 -0.75 0.17
C GLU A 26 20.55 -1.89 0.88
N THR A 27 20.53 -3.08 0.30
CA THR A 27 19.76 -4.24 0.82
C THR A 27 20.65 -5.23 1.57
N GLY A 28 21.98 -5.09 1.44
CA GLY A 28 22.99 -6.02 1.92
C GLY A 28 22.88 -7.43 1.33
N LEU A 29 22.25 -7.57 0.17
CA LEU A 29 22.17 -8.83 -0.59
C LEU A 29 23.35 -8.95 -1.56
N ASP A 30 23.76 -10.17 -1.87
CA ASP A 30 24.79 -10.42 -2.87
C ASP A 30 24.28 -10.08 -4.28
N GLU A 31 25.12 -9.48 -5.12
CA GLU A 31 24.78 -9.15 -6.51
C GLU A 31 24.34 -10.38 -7.32
N ARG A 32 24.85 -11.57 -7.01
CA ARG A 32 24.42 -12.84 -7.59
C ARG A 32 22.97 -13.14 -7.25
N THR A 33 22.55 -12.86 -6.01
CA THR A 33 21.16 -13.01 -5.58
C THR A 33 20.27 -12.04 -6.34
N ILE A 34 20.66 -10.77 -6.46
CA ILE A 34 19.91 -9.76 -7.20
C ILE A 34 19.79 -10.14 -8.69
N ARG A 35 20.88 -10.58 -9.34
CA ARG A 35 20.85 -11.08 -10.72
C ARG A 35 19.97 -12.32 -10.88
N GLY A 36 19.96 -13.21 -9.90
CA GLY A 36 19.09 -14.40 -9.89
C GLY A 36 17.61 -14.03 -9.82
N ILE A 37 17.27 -12.98 -9.09
CA ILE A 37 15.90 -12.45 -8.99
C ILE A 37 15.48 -11.74 -10.28
N LEU A 38 16.35 -10.88 -10.84
CA LEU A 38 16.08 -10.14 -12.08
C LEU A 38 15.91 -11.07 -13.30
N SER A 39 16.68 -12.16 -13.35
CA SER A 39 16.58 -13.16 -14.43
C SER A 39 15.43 -14.15 -14.22
N GLY A 40 14.75 -14.13 -13.07
CA GLY A 40 13.74 -15.12 -12.70
C GLY A 40 14.30 -16.53 -12.50
N ALA A 41 15.63 -16.68 -12.42
CA ALA A 41 16.30 -17.96 -12.29
C ALA A 41 16.02 -18.63 -10.94
N ASN A 42 15.82 -17.84 -9.87
CA ASN A 42 15.49 -18.34 -8.53
C ASN A 42 14.38 -17.51 -7.91
N LYS A 43 13.42 -18.21 -7.27
CA LYS A 43 12.41 -17.56 -6.44
C LYS A 43 13.05 -17.10 -5.13
N PRO A 44 13.04 -15.80 -4.80
CA PRO A 44 13.65 -15.32 -3.57
C PRO A 44 12.89 -15.81 -2.33
N HIS A 45 13.64 -16.12 -1.28
CA HIS A 45 13.06 -16.44 0.02
C HIS A 45 12.46 -15.18 0.67
N ALA A 46 11.48 -15.37 1.55
CA ALA A 46 10.83 -14.30 2.31
C ALA A 46 11.84 -13.34 2.97
N ARG A 47 12.93 -13.89 3.55
CA ARG A 47 14.00 -13.08 4.15
C ARG A 47 14.68 -12.15 3.14
N SER A 48 14.93 -12.60 1.92
CA SER A 48 15.53 -11.76 0.87
C SER A 48 14.57 -10.69 0.39
N LEU A 49 13.28 -11.00 0.30
CA LEU A 49 12.24 -10.03 -0.05
C LEU A 49 12.08 -8.94 1.01
N HIS A 50 12.11 -9.29 2.30
CA HIS A 50 12.10 -8.30 3.37
C HIS A 50 13.31 -7.37 3.31
N ARG A 51 14.51 -7.90 3.03
CA ARG A 51 15.72 -7.07 2.89
C ARG A 51 15.68 -6.17 1.65
N LEU A 52 15.13 -6.68 0.54
CA LEU A 52 14.88 -5.85 -0.65
C LEU A 52 13.91 -4.71 -0.33
N ALA A 53 12.79 -5.04 0.33
CA ALA A 53 11.77 -4.07 0.71
C ALA A 53 12.31 -3.00 1.65
N GLU A 54 13.03 -3.41 2.70
CA GLU A 54 13.66 -2.52 3.68
C GLU A 54 14.72 -1.61 3.04
N GLY A 55 15.66 -2.19 2.27
CA GLY A 55 16.72 -1.42 1.63
C GLY A 55 16.20 -0.45 0.56
N LEU A 56 15.09 -0.80 -0.09
CA LEU A 56 14.43 0.07 -1.07
C LEU A 56 13.33 0.94 -0.44
N GLY A 57 13.08 0.86 0.86
CA GLY A 57 12.02 1.63 1.52
C GLY A 57 10.63 1.43 0.89
N VAL A 58 10.32 0.23 0.42
CA VAL A 58 9.01 -0.14 -0.13
C VAL A 58 8.36 -1.25 0.72
N SER A 59 7.07 -1.48 0.58
CA SER A 59 6.43 -2.64 1.22
C SER A 59 6.76 -3.94 0.46
N VAL A 60 6.73 -5.08 1.15
CA VAL A 60 7.04 -6.39 0.54
C VAL A 60 5.99 -6.77 -0.52
N GLU A 61 4.75 -6.34 -0.32
CA GLU A 61 3.62 -6.55 -1.23
C GLU A 61 3.90 -5.97 -2.61
N GLU A 62 4.69 -4.89 -2.71
CA GLU A 62 5.09 -4.24 -3.96
C GLU A 62 5.72 -5.23 -4.97
N PHE A 63 6.42 -6.26 -4.49
CA PHE A 63 7.04 -7.28 -5.35
C PHE A 63 6.04 -8.30 -5.92
N PHE A 64 4.82 -8.34 -5.40
CA PHE A 64 3.78 -9.29 -5.78
C PHE A 64 2.63 -8.68 -6.56
N VAL A 65 2.56 -7.35 -6.65
CA VAL A 65 1.53 -6.66 -7.45
C VAL A 65 1.80 -6.86 -8.94
N ASP A 66 0.74 -7.04 -9.72
CA ASP A 66 0.84 -7.04 -11.18
C ASP A 66 1.43 -5.71 -11.68
N PRO A 67 2.51 -5.73 -12.49
CA PRO A 67 3.12 -4.51 -13.04
C PRO A 67 2.14 -3.59 -13.76
N THR A 68 1.10 -4.14 -14.39
CA THR A 68 0.07 -3.33 -15.07
C THR A 68 -0.76 -2.52 -14.09
N GLN A 69 -1.08 -3.06 -12.91
CA GLN A 69 -1.77 -2.32 -11.84
C GLN A 69 -0.88 -1.21 -11.27
N LEU A 70 0.42 -1.46 -11.13
CA LEU A 70 1.39 -0.46 -10.69
C LEU A 70 1.52 0.69 -11.71
N LEU A 71 1.50 0.37 -13.00
CA LEU A 71 1.48 1.38 -14.06
C LEU A 71 0.20 2.22 -14.02
N CYS A 72 -0.97 1.59 -13.87
CA CYS A 72 -2.23 2.33 -13.72
C CYS A 72 -2.18 3.29 -12.52
N ARG A 73 -1.73 2.85 -11.34
CA ARG A 73 -1.56 3.73 -10.17
C ARG A 73 -0.66 4.93 -10.47
N ARG A 74 0.45 4.71 -11.18
CA ARG A 74 1.37 5.78 -11.56
C ARG A 74 0.73 6.77 -12.53
N PHE A 75 -0.03 6.29 -13.51
CA PHE A 75 -0.78 7.13 -14.42
C PHE A 75 -1.85 7.96 -13.68
N ASP A 76 -2.59 7.36 -12.75
CA ASP A 76 -3.60 8.06 -11.93
C ASP A 76 -2.96 9.17 -11.08
N ARG A 77 -1.78 8.91 -10.50
CA ARG A 77 -1.00 9.91 -9.76
C ARG A 77 -0.52 11.06 -10.64
N GLN A 78 -0.08 10.78 -11.87
CA GLN A 78 0.45 11.78 -12.81
C GLN A 78 -0.64 12.60 -13.53
N THR A 79 -1.85 12.06 -13.69
CA THR A 79 -2.94 12.71 -14.45
C THR A 79 -3.95 13.45 -13.58
N ASN A 80 -3.87 13.27 -12.25
CA ASN A 80 -4.79 13.90 -11.32
C ASN A 80 -4.07 14.91 -10.39
N PRO A 81 -3.83 16.16 -10.85
CA PRO A 81 -3.12 17.18 -10.08
C PRO A 81 -3.88 17.66 -8.83
N ILE A 82 -5.17 17.31 -8.72
CA ILE A 82 -6.04 17.75 -7.62
C ILE A 82 -5.56 17.19 -6.28
N VAL A 83 -5.00 15.98 -6.27
CA VAL A 83 -4.46 15.41 -5.02
C VAL A 83 -3.24 16.20 -4.56
N GLU A 84 -2.33 16.55 -5.48
CA GLU A 84 -1.17 17.39 -5.18
C GLU A 84 -1.60 18.78 -4.67
N GLU A 85 -2.58 19.40 -5.33
CA GLU A 85 -3.15 20.70 -4.93
C GLU A 85 -3.78 20.66 -3.52
N VAL A 86 -4.52 19.59 -3.18
CA VAL A 86 -5.10 19.41 -1.84
C VAL A 86 -4.02 19.16 -0.80
N VAL A 87 -2.97 18.40 -1.13
CA VAL A 87 -1.82 18.15 -0.24
C VAL A 87 -1.08 19.45 0.05
N GLU A 88 -0.84 20.29 -0.96
CA GLU A 88 -0.18 21.59 -0.78
C GLU A 88 -1.03 22.54 0.07
N THR A 89 -2.34 22.58 -0.18
CA THR A 89 -3.28 23.49 0.48
C THR A 89 -3.57 23.09 1.93
N HIS A 90 -3.63 21.78 2.22
CA HIS A 90 -4.05 21.22 3.51
C HIS A 90 -3.04 20.20 4.06
N ARG A 91 -1.75 20.57 4.15
CA ARG A 91 -0.67 19.69 4.62
C ARG A 91 -0.92 19.06 5.99
N ASP A 92 -1.65 19.76 6.87
CA ASP A 92 -2.01 19.30 8.20
C ASP A 92 -2.88 18.04 8.19
N LEU A 93 -3.75 17.88 7.18
CA LEU A 93 -4.62 16.71 7.05
C LEU A 93 -3.87 15.43 6.70
N PHE A 94 -2.63 15.53 6.21
CA PHE A 94 -1.82 14.40 5.78
C PHE A 94 -0.73 14.05 6.80
N ALA A 95 -0.77 14.63 8.00
CA ALA A 95 0.22 14.38 9.03
C ALA A 95 0.27 12.89 9.42
N GLY A 96 1.43 12.27 9.24
CA GLY A 96 1.66 10.85 9.55
C GLY A 96 1.05 9.87 8.55
N TRP A 97 0.66 10.32 7.35
CA TRP A 97 0.25 9.42 6.28
C TRP A 97 1.45 8.64 5.73
N SER A 98 1.21 7.36 5.46
CA SER A 98 2.10 6.42 4.78
C SER A 98 1.91 6.45 3.27
N GLU A 99 2.87 5.92 2.51
CA GLU A 99 2.75 5.81 1.06
C GLU A 99 1.52 4.99 0.61
N ALA A 100 1.16 3.97 1.38
CA ALA A 100 -0.02 3.15 1.12
C ALA A 100 -1.34 3.94 1.22
N GLU A 101 -1.42 4.91 2.13
CA GLU A 101 -2.59 5.79 2.27
C GLU A 101 -2.67 6.79 1.11
N PHE A 102 -1.54 7.31 0.64
CA PHE A 102 -1.52 8.12 -0.58
C PHE A 102 -1.95 7.30 -1.80
N ASP A 103 -1.52 6.05 -1.91
CA ASP A 103 -1.96 5.15 -2.97
C ASP A 103 -3.47 4.85 -2.90
N GLU A 104 -4.02 4.62 -1.69
CA GLU A 104 -5.47 4.43 -1.50
C GLU A 104 -6.25 5.69 -1.91
N LEU A 105 -5.74 6.88 -1.60
CA LEU A 105 -6.35 8.14 -2.01
C LEU A 105 -6.33 8.29 -3.54
N HIS A 106 -5.18 8.09 -4.19
CA HIS A 106 -5.08 8.15 -5.65
C HIS A 106 -5.96 7.12 -6.35
N SER A 107 -6.11 5.93 -5.78
CA SER A 107 -7.01 4.89 -6.33
C SER A 107 -8.49 5.25 -6.19
N HIS A 108 -8.89 5.94 -5.11
CA HIS A 108 -10.28 6.36 -4.91
C HIS A 108 -10.66 7.59 -5.74
N VAL A 109 -9.72 8.52 -5.91
CA VAL A 109 -9.91 9.76 -6.66
C VAL A 109 -9.65 9.47 -8.15
N GLY A 110 -10.63 8.85 -8.80
CA GLY A 110 -10.61 8.58 -10.25
C GLY A 110 -11.40 7.33 -10.66
N ALA A 111 -11.38 6.28 -9.83
CA ALA A 111 -12.09 5.04 -10.13
C ALA A 111 -13.57 5.02 -9.68
N GLY A 112 -14.02 6.02 -8.92
CA GLY A 112 -15.42 6.06 -8.44
C GLY A 112 -15.84 7.28 -7.60
N GLY A 113 -15.01 8.33 -7.53
CA GLY A 113 -15.31 9.57 -6.80
C GLY A 113 -15.23 10.81 -7.71
N PRO A 114 -15.76 11.98 -7.28
CA PRO A 114 -15.62 13.21 -8.04
C PRO A 114 -14.14 13.58 -8.17
N LEU A 115 -13.67 13.78 -9.40
CA LEU A 115 -12.37 14.39 -9.73
C LEU A 115 -12.42 15.90 -9.44
N THR A 116 -12.70 16.25 -8.18
CA THR A 116 -12.82 17.64 -7.72
C THR A 116 -12.06 17.81 -6.41
N PHE A 117 -11.64 19.05 -6.15
CA PHE A 117 -10.97 19.43 -4.90
C PHE A 117 -11.80 19.03 -3.67
N GLU A 118 -13.11 19.34 -3.67
CA GLU A 118 -14.01 18.99 -2.57
C GLU A 118 -14.24 17.46 -2.42
N GLY A 119 -14.32 16.73 -3.53
CA GLY A 119 -14.46 15.27 -3.52
C GLY A 119 -13.21 14.59 -2.94
N THR A 120 -12.04 15.10 -3.31
CA THR A 120 -10.75 14.67 -2.76
C THR A 120 -10.67 14.96 -1.26
N LEU A 121 -11.01 16.18 -0.83
CA LEU A 121 -11.01 16.57 0.58
C LEU A 121 -11.98 15.73 1.43
N THR A 122 -13.15 15.40 0.87
CA THR A 122 -14.12 14.52 1.53
C THR A 122 -13.56 13.10 1.71
N THR A 123 -12.84 12.60 0.70
CA THR A 123 -12.17 11.29 0.76
C THR A 123 -11.06 11.29 1.81
N VAL A 124 -10.21 12.31 1.84
CA VAL A 124 -9.16 12.50 2.84
C VAL A 124 -9.73 12.50 4.26
N ARG A 125 -10.81 13.27 4.50
CA ARG A 125 -11.50 13.31 5.81
C ARG A 125 -12.04 11.95 6.22
N ARG A 126 -12.58 11.18 5.26
CA ARG A 126 -13.07 9.82 5.52
C ARG A 126 -11.92 8.89 5.91
N MET A 127 -10.78 8.98 5.24
CA MET A 127 -9.57 8.20 5.54
C MET A 127 -9.02 8.54 6.92
N ASN A 128 -8.89 9.84 7.25
CA ASN A 128 -8.46 10.28 8.59
C ASN A 128 -9.40 9.78 9.69
N ARG A 129 -10.71 9.83 9.47
CA ARG A 129 -11.68 9.29 10.43
C ARG A 129 -11.54 7.78 10.64
N LYS A 130 -11.27 7.02 9.56
CA LYS A 130 -10.98 5.59 9.65
C LYS A 130 -9.72 5.36 10.50
N ARG A 131 -8.64 6.08 10.24
CA ARG A 131 -7.39 6.00 11.02
C ARG A 131 -7.61 6.31 12.50
N GLU A 132 -8.29 7.40 12.82
CA GLU A 132 -8.59 7.78 14.21
C GLU A 132 -9.43 6.72 14.93
N LEU A 133 -10.36 6.07 14.22
CA LEU A 133 -11.16 4.96 14.78
C LEU A 133 -10.31 3.72 15.05
N HIS A 134 -9.37 3.39 14.15
CA HIS A 134 -8.42 2.30 14.37
C HIS A 134 -7.52 2.59 15.58
N GLU A 135 -6.94 3.79 15.67
CA GLU A 135 -6.12 4.18 16.82
C GLU A 135 -6.92 4.09 18.15
N LYS A 136 -8.18 4.54 18.16
CA LYS A 136 -9.06 4.39 19.33
C LYS A 136 -9.36 2.93 19.66
N LEU A 137 -9.58 2.09 18.64
CA LEU A 137 -9.84 0.67 18.82
C LEU A 137 -8.60 -0.04 19.40
N ASP A 138 -7.41 0.28 18.91
CA ASP A 138 -6.15 -0.27 19.42
C ASP A 138 -5.97 0.08 20.90
N VAL A 139 -6.20 1.35 21.29
CA VAL A 139 -6.18 1.77 22.70
C VAL A 139 -7.20 1.00 23.54
N LEU A 140 -8.41 0.77 23.01
CA LEU A 140 -9.44 0.01 23.73
C LEU A 140 -9.06 -1.47 23.89
N LEU A 141 -8.44 -2.08 22.87
CA LEU A 141 -7.96 -3.46 22.90
C LEU A 141 -6.77 -3.66 23.85
N GLU A 142 -5.99 -2.62 24.11
CA GLU A 142 -4.91 -2.63 25.11
C GLU A 142 -5.40 -2.24 26.53
N SER A 143 -6.69 -1.96 26.69
CA SER A 143 -7.28 -1.53 27.96
C SER A 143 -8.10 -2.62 28.65
N SER A 144 -8.61 -2.33 29.85
CA SER A 144 -9.56 -3.21 30.55
C SER A 144 -10.89 -3.42 29.81
N GLN A 145 -11.17 -2.65 28.74
CA GLN A 145 -12.36 -2.79 27.90
C GLN A 145 -12.18 -3.77 26.73
N ALA A 146 -11.00 -4.40 26.60
CA ALA A 146 -10.65 -5.25 25.46
C ALA A 146 -11.67 -6.37 25.19
N GLU A 147 -12.13 -7.05 26.24
CA GLU A 147 -13.09 -8.16 26.11
C GLU A 147 -14.46 -7.66 25.62
N ALA A 148 -14.93 -6.53 26.16
CA ALA A 148 -16.20 -5.93 25.78
C ALA A 148 -16.18 -5.45 24.32
N ILE A 149 -15.13 -4.73 23.91
CA ILE A 149 -15.04 -4.22 22.52
C ILE A 149 -14.86 -5.35 21.51
N SER A 150 -14.09 -6.38 21.85
CA SER A 150 -13.91 -7.56 21.00
C SER A 150 -15.23 -8.30 20.77
N GLY A 151 -16.06 -8.44 21.81
CA GLY A 151 -17.39 -9.03 21.70
C GLY A 151 -18.31 -8.23 20.77
N ILE A 152 -18.34 -6.90 20.92
CA ILE A 152 -19.15 -6.01 20.06
C ILE A 152 -18.71 -6.12 18.60
N VAL A 153 -17.40 -6.00 18.33
CA VAL A 153 -16.85 -6.10 16.97
C VAL A 153 -17.15 -7.46 16.36
N SER A 154 -17.02 -8.55 17.13
CA SER A 154 -17.31 -9.91 16.64
C SER A 154 -18.76 -10.08 16.20
N VAL A 155 -19.72 -9.55 16.98
CA VAL A 155 -21.15 -9.61 16.63
C VAL A 155 -21.44 -8.79 15.37
N LEU A 156 -20.93 -7.57 15.30
CA LEU A 156 -21.13 -6.69 14.13
C LEU A 156 -20.48 -7.27 12.87
N TYR A 157 -19.28 -7.85 13.01
CA TYR A 157 -18.59 -8.52 11.91
C TYR A 157 -19.40 -9.71 11.38
N ALA A 158 -19.90 -10.57 12.26
CA ALA A 158 -20.75 -11.70 11.87
C ALA A 158 -22.00 -11.27 11.10
N GLN A 159 -22.66 -10.17 11.51
CA GLN A 159 -23.83 -9.63 10.81
C GLN A 159 -23.50 -9.16 9.38
N VAL A 160 -22.37 -8.48 9.20
CA VAL A 160 -21.94 -8.00 7.87
C VAL A 160 -21.51 -9.18 6.99
N SER A 161 -20.79 -10.16 7.54
CA SER A 161 -20.34 -11.34 6.80
C SER A 161 -21.48 -12.26 6.36
N LEU A 162 -22.58 -12.35 7.12
CA LEU A 162 -23.77 -13.13 6.76
C LEU A 162 -24.61 -12.49 5.64
N GLN A 163 -24.39 -11.22 5.31
CA GLN A 163 -25.10 -10.51 4.24
C GLN A 163 -24.36 -10.54 2.88
N ALA A 164 -23.15 -11.09 2.81
CA ALA A 164 -22.46 -11.27 1.54
C ALA A 164 -23.11 -12.43 0.76
N PRO A 165 -23.55 -12.23 -0.50
CA PRO A 165 -24.12 -13.31 -1.29
C PRO A 165 -23.06 -14.41 -1.48
N GLN A 166 -23.44 -15.65 -1.14
CA GLN A 166 -22.68 -16.83 -1.54
C GLN A 166 -22.59 -16.80 -3.08
N PRO A 167 -21.40 -16.93 -3.69
CA PRO A 167 -21.32 -17.09 -5.14
C PRO A 167 -21.96 -18.43 -5.49
N ASP A 168 -23.05 -18.37 -6.27
CA ASP A 168 -23.81 -19.53 -6.74
C ASP A 168 -22.88 -20.55 -7.44
N GLU A 169 -23.16 -21.84 -7.17
CA GLU A 169 -22.59 -23.04 -7.82
C GLU A 169 -22.69 -23.05 -9.36
#